data_AF-A0A972M721-F1
#
_entry.id   AF-A0A972M721-F1
#
_cell.length_a   1.000
_cell.length_b   1.000
_cell.length_c   1.000
_cell.angle_alpha   90.00
_cell.angle_beta   90.00
_cell.angle_gamma   90.00
#
_symmetry.space_group_name_H-M   'P 1'
#
loop_
_entity.id
_entity.type
_entity.pdbx_description
1 polymer ?
#
loop_
_entity_poly.entity_id
_entity_poly.type
_entity_poly.pdbx_seq_one_letter_code
_entity_poly.pdbx_strand_id
1 'polypeptide(L)'
;PALVPLALGRALRLMQQWAGGTVARDILDAYPKPHQDPVNVITPRDVRRYLGLDLDAETIAELLRRLEFEVHIEGEGDEARLIVRTPPHRLDIGEGVVGRADLMEEIARIYGYDRIPETRLADELPPQIEDPRLEAETRLVDTLVKLGLQEVITYRLTAPEREARALAPDVEPPPEHAYVRLLNPIAEDRRVLRRSLFPNLLEVAERNARFVERQAMFEVGPVFWPREGELLPEEPPFLAFLLTGPREPEYWAGSDTEAMDFYDLKGILEALARALHLQAPLHFAPGRHPSLHPGKTAAVYLGSTLLGHIGELHPQVAARYDLPYPVIGGELALAPLLDAIPERYPIEPISPYPPVVEDIAFVVDEDVPAQRVADVIREAGGARLVRVELFDVYRDAEKLGPGKKSLAYHLTYQDPNRTLTDKDAAKIRKRIIRRVEQTLGGQLRG
;
A
#
# COMPACT_ATOMS: atom_id res chain seq x y z
N PRO A 1 -46.41 -6.71 20.72
CA PRO A 1 -47.53 -7.61 20.33
C PRO A 1 -48.70 -7.58 21.34
N ALA A 2 -48.43 -7.49 22.64
CA ALA A 2 -49.46 -7.56 23.69
C ALA A 2 -50.38 -6.32 23.84
N LEU A 3 -50.09 -5.20 23.16
CA LEU A 3 -50.87 -3.96 23.30
C LEU A 3 -52.19 -3.95 22.53
N VAL A 4 -52.42 -4.90 21.61
CA VAL A 4 -53.57 -4.88 20.69
C VAL A 4 -54.91 -4.86 21.42
N PRO A 5 -55.19 -5.72 22.42
CA PRO A 5 -56.48 -5.68 23.13
C PRO A 5 -56.69 -4.37 23.92
N LEU A 6 -55.63 -3.85 24.53
CA LEU A 6 -55.68 -2.60 25.30
C LEU A 6 -55.95 -1.39 24.40
N ALA A 7 -55.24 -1.29 23.28
CA ALA A 7 -55.39 -0.22 22.29
C ALA A 7 -56.78 -0.27 21.64
N LEU A 8 -57.26 -1.47 21.27
CA LEU A 8 -58.61 -1.68 20.74
C LEU A 8 -59.68 -1.23 21.74
N GLY A 9 -59.57 -1.65 23.01
CA GLY A 9 -60.51 -1.25 24.05
C GLY A 9 -60.53 0.27 24.28
N ARG A 10 -59.38 0.94 24.19
CA ARG A 10 -59.29 2.40 24.27
C ARG A 10 -59.95 3.08 23.06
N ALA A 11 -59.67 2.60 21.85
CA ALA A 11 -60.25 3.14 20.62
C ALA A 11 -61.78 3.03 20.62
N LEU A 12 -62.32 1.85 20.97
CA LEU A 12 -63.76 1.62 21.06
C LEU A 12 -64.44 2.55 22.06
N ARG A 13 -63.82 2.79 23.23
CA ARG A 13 -64.32 3.73 24.23
C ARG A 13 -64.39 5.16 23.69
N LEU A 14 -63.37 5.61 22.97
CA LEU A 14 -63.34 6.95 22.36
C LEU A 14 -64.39 7.09 21.26
N MET A 15 -64.54 6.07 20.41
CA MET A 15 -65.58 6.06 19.35
C MET A 15 -66.99 6.13 19.93
N GLN A 16 -67.27 5.39 21.02
CA GLN A 16 -68.55 5.48 21.73
C GLN A 16 -68.78 6.90 22.29
N GLN A 17 -67.78 7.51 22.91
CA GLN A 17 -67.88 8.84 23.49
C GLN A 17 -68.11 9.94 22.46
N TRP A 18 -67.47 9.85 21.28
CA TRP A 18 -67.48 10.92 20.28
C TRP A 18 -68.57 10.76 19.22
N ALA A 19 -68.89 9.52 18.82
CA ALA A 19 -69.84 9.24 17.74
C ALA A 19 -71.16 8.63 18.24
N GLY A 20 -71.30 8.33 19.55
CA GLY A 20 -72.53 7.79 20.14
C GLY A 20 -72.84 6.33 19.77
N GLY A 21 -71.87 5.60 19.22
CA GLY A 21 -72.04 4.18 18.86
C GLY A 21 -72.10 3.24 20.07
N THR A 22 -72.56 2.00 19.85
CA THR A 22 -72.57 0.94 20.87
C THR A 22 -71.45 -0.06 20.60
N VAL A 23 -70.64 -0.35 21.62
CA VAL A 23 -69.54 -1.33 21.52
C VAL A 23 -70.11 -2.75 21.64
N ALA A 24 -69.75 -3.64 20.72
CA ALA A 24 -70.10 -5.05 20.78
C ALA A 24 -69.47 -5.73 22.01
N ARG A 25 -70.11 -6.79 22.54
CA ARG A 25 -69.70 -7.41 23.82
C ARG A 25 -68.38 -8.18 23.76
N ASP A 26 -68.09 -8.81 22.62
CA ASP A 26 -66.98 -9.74 22.47
C ASP A 26 -65.90 -9.21 21.52
N ILE A 27 -64.64 -9.55 21.81
CA ILE A 27 -63.49 -9.28 20.95
C ILE A 27 -63.03 -10.62 20.36
N LEU A 28 -62.92 -10.67 19.04
CA LEU A 28 -62.31 -11.80 18.33
C LEU A 28 -60.79 -11.53 18.21
N ASP A 29 -59.98 -12.26 18.98
CA ASP A 29 -58.51 -12.19 18.95
C ASP A 29 -57.91 -13.49 18.39
N ALA A 30 -57.51 -13.45 17.12
CA ALA A 30 -56.91 -14.59 16.43
C ALA A 30 -55.38 -14.56 16.52
N TYR A 31 -54.83 -15.03 17.65
CA TYR A 31 -53.38 -15.01 17.92
C TYR A 31 -52.77 -16.42 18.11
N PRO A 32 -52.56 -17.19 17.03
CA PRO A 32 -52.22 -18.62 17.10
C PRO A 32 -50.80 -18.92 17.61
N LYS A 33 -49.90 -17.93 17.61
CA LYS A 33 -48.54 -18.05 18.14
C LYS A 33 -48.22 -16.87 19.04
N PRO A 34 -48.71 -16.90 20.30
CA PRO A 34 -48.39 -15.86 21.26
C PRO A 34 -46.88 -15.74 21.45
N HIS A 35 -46.38 -14.51 21.45
CA HIS A 35 -45.00 -14.23 21.85
C HIS A 35 -44.82 -14.65 23.32
N GLN A 36 -43.71 -15.32 23.62
CA GLN A 36 -43.32 -15.62 24.99
C GLN A 36 -42.22 -14.65 25.37
N ASP A 37 -42.48 -13.81 26.35
CA ASP A 37 -41.49 -12.80 26.76
C ASP A 37 -40.33 -13.48 27.49
N PRO A 38 -39.08 -13.21 27.12
CA PRO A 38 -37.92 -13.86 27.69
C PRO A 38 -37.83 -13.73 29.20
N VAL A 39 -37.40 -14.82 29.84
CA VAL A 39 -37.06 -14.87 31.26
C VAL A 39 -35.57 -15.19 31.37
N ASN A 40 -34.82 -14.25 31.92
CA ASN A 40 -33.38 -14.37 32.11
C ASN A 40 -33.05 -14.40 33.61
N VAL A 41 -31.95 -15.05 33.96
CA VAL A 41 -31.45 -15.10 35.33
C VAL A 41 -30.06 -14.47 35.37
N ILE A 42 -29.88 -13.48 36.23
CA ILE A 42 -28.60 -12.81 36.49
C ILE A 42 -28.33 -12.78 37.99
N THR A 43 -27.08 -12.52 38.36
CA THR A 43 -26.63 -12.34 39.75
C THR A 43 -25.89 -11.01 39.92
N PRO A 44 -25.77 -10.47 41.14
CA PRO A 44 -24.88 -9.34 41.42
C PRO A 44 -23.44 -9.59 40.98
N ARG A 45 -22.97 -10.84 41.09
CA ARG A 45 -21.67 -11.26 40.58
C ARG A 45 -21.53 -11.11 39.06
N ASP A 46 -22.59 -11.39 38.30
CA ASP A 46 -22.60 -11.14 36.86
C ASP A 46 -22.46 -9.64 36.58
N VAL A 47 -23.23 -8.80 37.27
CA VAL A 47 -23.16 -7.33 37.13
C VAL A 47 -21.75 -6.81 37.44
N ARG A 48 -21.13 -7.29 38.52
CA ARG A 48 -19.74 -6.96 38.87
C ARG A 48 -18.76 -7.41 37.78
N ARG A 49 -18.94 -8.63 37.27
CA ARG A 49 -18.06 -9.21 36.25
C ARG A 49 -18.14 -8.47 34.91
N TYR A 50 -19.35 -8.13 34.46
CA TYR A 50 -19.59 -7.55 33.14
C TYR A 50 -19.47 -6.03 33.13
N LEU A 51 -19.90 -5.35 34.20
CA LEU A 51 -19.95 -3.89 34.27
C LEU A 51 -18.90 -3.28 35.21
N GLY A 52 -18.23 -4.08 36.03
CA GLY A 52 -17.33 -3.57 37.07
C GLY A 52 -18.04 -2.83 38.20
N LEU A 53 -19.37 -2.99 38.31
CA LEU A 53 -20.21 -2.32 39.30
C LEU A 53 -20.48 -3.23 40.50
N ASP A 54 -20.25 -2.70 41.70
CA ASP A 54 -20.60 -3.37 42.95
C ASP A 54 -22.00 -2.92 43.39
N LEU A 55 -23.03 -3.59 42.88
CA LEU A 55 -24.44 -3.32 43.19
C LEU A 55 -25.06 -4.54 43.87
N ASP A 56 -25.86 -4.33 44.91
CA ASP A 56 -26.62 -5.41 45.52
C ASP A 56 -27.84 -5.81 44.67
N ALA A 57 -28.43 -6.97 45.00
CA ALA A 57 -29.54 -7.53 44.23
C ALA A 57 -30.78 -6.61 44.22
N GLU A 58 -31.04 -5.88 45.30
CA GLU A 58 -32.19 -4.97 45.36
C GLU A 58 -31.98 -3.75 44.46
N THR A 59 -30.79 -3.14 44.48
CA THR A 59 -30.45 -2.02 43.60
C THR A 59 -30.55 -2.43 42.12
N ILE A 60 -30.05 -3.62 41.76
CA ILE A 60 -30.17 -4.15 40.40
C ILE A 60 -31.65 -4.35 40.03
N ALA A 61 -32.45 -4.92 40.93
CA ALA A 61 -33.88 -5.12 40.71
C ALA A 61 -34.63 -3.78 40.56
N GLU A 62 -34.29 -2.76 41.35
CA GLU A 62 -34.87 -1.41 41.23
C GLU A 62 -34.59 -0.78 39.86
N LEU A 63 -33.36 -0.88 39.36
CA LEU A 63 -33.00 -0.36 38.03
C LEU A 63 -33.83 -1.01 36.93
N LEU A 64 -34.02 -2.34 36.99
CA LEU A 64 -34.81 -3.10 36.02
C LEU A 64 -36.32 -2.88 36.18
N ARG A 65 -36.84 -2.80 37.42
CA ARG A 65 -38.27 -2.53 37.68
C ARG A 65 -38.70 -1.14 37.19
N ARG A 66 -37.82 -0.14 37.19
CA ARG A 66 -38.07 1.18 36.59
C ARG A 66 -38.34 1.12 35.08
N LEU A 67 -37.92 0.02 34.45
CA LEU A 67 -38.13 -0.28 33.04
C LEU A 67 -39.25 -1.33 32.82
N GLU A 68 -40.08 -1.54 33.85
CA GLU A 68 -41.21 -2.47 33.85
C GLU A 68 -40.84 -3.97 33.77
N PHE A 69 -39.57 -4.33 33.97
CA PHE A 69 -39.22 -5.74 34.15
C PHE A 69 -39.81 -6.27 35.46
N GLU A 70 -40.38 -7.47 35.39
CA GLU A 70 -40.80 -8.21 36.58
C GLU A 70 -39.57 -8.95 37.13
N VAL A 71 -39.17 -8.62 38.36
CA VAL A 71 -37.93 -9.15 38.96
C VAL A 71 -38.24 -9.83 40.30
N HIS A 72 -37.97 -11.14 40.35
CA HIS A 72 -38.05 -11.96 41.56
C HIS A 72 -36.64 -12.32 42.03
N ILE A 73 -36.35 -12.06 43.31
CA ILE A 73 -35.03 -12.34 43.91
C ILE A 73 -35.13 -13.62 44.74
N GLU A 74 -34.25 -14.58 44.48
CA GLU A 74 -34.11 -15.81 45.26
C GLU A 74 -32.71 -15.92 45.87
N GLY A 75 -32.63 -16.08 47.20
CA GLY A 75 -31.37 -16.16 47.93
C GLY A 75 -30.86 -14.81 48.42
N GLU A 76 -29.59 -14.77 48.86
CA GLU A 76 -28.95 -13.59 49.46
C GLU A 76 -27.50 -13.42 48.98
N GLY A 77 -26.98 -12.20 49.06
CA GLY A 77 -25.60 -11.87 48.72
C GLY A 77 -25.29 -11.90 47.22
N ASP A 78 -24.01 -12.05 46.87
CA ASP A 78 -23.51 -11.95 45.49
C ASP A 78 -24.00 -13.06 44.54
N GLU A 79 -24.52 -14.15 45.11
CA GLU A 79 -25.06 -15.31 44.39
C GLU A 79 -26.60 -15.32 44.38
N ALA A 80 -27.25 -14.26 44.88
CA ALA A 80 -28.70 -14.10 44.79
C ALA A 80 -29.13 -14.10 43.31
N ARG A 81 -30.13 -14.92 42.99
CA ARG A 81 -30.63 -15.09 41.62
C ARG A 81 -31.75 -14.10 41.37
N LEU A 82 -31.54 -13.17 40.44
CA LEU A 82 -32.57 -12.28 39.93
C LEU A 82 -33.21 -12.94 38.72
N ILE A 83 -34.44 -13.42 38.87
CA ILE A 83 -35.27 -13.96 37.79
C ILE A 83 -36.02 -12.78 37.18
N VAL A 84 -35.61 -12.38 35.98
CA VAL A 84 -36.04 -11.16 35.30
C VAL A 84 -36.88 -11.55 34.10
N ARG A 85 -38.17 -11.22 34.15
CA ARG A 85 -39.10 -11.39 33.04
C ARG A 85 -39.24 -10.08 32.27
N THR A 86 -39.04 -10.18 30.97
CA THR A 86 -39.09 -9.06 30.02
C THR A 86 -40.52 -8.52 29.90
N PRO A 87 -40.73 -7.19 29.90
CA PRO A 87 -42.05 -6.64 29.63
C PRO A 87 -42.42 -6.82 28.16
N PRO A 88 -43.70 -7.02 27.83
CA PRO A 88 -44.14 -7.48 26.49
C PRO A 88 -43.99 -6.46 25.36
N HIS A 89 -43.51 -5.25 25.68
CA HIS A 89 -43.22 -4.20 24.71
C HIS A 89 -41.74 -4.14 24.31
N ARG A 90 -40.86 -4.88 24.99
CA ARG A 90 -39.43 -4.97 24.70
C ARG A 90 -39.15 -6.17 23.80
N LEU A 91 -38.84 -5.88 22.53
CA LEU A 91 -38.56 -6.89 21.50
C LEU A 91 -37.06 -7.10 21.24
N ASP A 92 -36.25 -6.27 21.89
CA ASP A 92 -34.80 -6.21 21.83
C ASP A 92 -34.13 -7.12 22.87
N ILE A 93 -34.85 -7.53 23.93
CA ILE A 93 -34.32 -8.44 24.94
C ILE A 93 -34.45 -9.88 24.44
N GLY A 94 -33.32 -10.57 24.35
CA GLY A 94 -33.23 -11.98 23.97
C GLY A 94 -33.28 -12.96 25.14
N GLU A 95 -32.90 -14.20 24.88
CA GLU A 95 -32.80 -15.28 25.87
C GLU A 95 -31.34 -15.72 26.08
N GLY A 96 -31.07 -16.35 27.22
CA GLY A 96 -29.80 -17.05 27.47
C GLY A 96 -28.61 -16.11 27.61
N VAL A 97 -27.61 -16.25 26.74
CA VAL A 97 -26.39 -15.39 26.79
C VAL A 97 -26.71 -13.99 26.30
N VAL A 98 -27.49 -13.86 25.22
CA VAL A 98 -27.88 -12.58 24.64
C VAL A 98 -28.74 -11.82 25.64
N GLY A 99 -29.80 -12.45 26.16
CA GLY A 99 -30.69 -11.84 27.15
C GLY A 99 -29.99 -11.34 28.42
N ARG A 100 -28.99 -12.09 28.91
CA ARG A 100 -28.16 -11.61 30.04
C ARG A 100 -27.36 -10.37 29.68
N ALA A 101 -26.77 -10.31 28.49
CA ALA A 101 -26.04 -9.12 28.03
C ALA A 101 -26.98 -7.91 27.86
N ASP A 102 -28.19 -8.12 27.32
CA ASP A 102 -29.19 -7.07 27.17
C ASP A 102 -29.60 -6.50 28.55
N LEU A 103 -29.76 -7.36 29.56
CA LEU A 103 -30.01 -6.90 30.94
C LEU A 103 -28.82 -6.11 31.52
N MET A 104 -27.57 -6.51 31.22
CA MET A 104 -26.40 -5.72 31.64
C MET A 104 -26.40 -4.33 30.98
N GLU A 105 -26.76 -4.23 29.70
CA GLU A 105 -26.92 -2.95 29.01
C GLU A 105 -27.97 -2.08 29.72
N GLU A 106 -29.14 -2.64 30.04
CA GLU A 106 -30.21 -1.90 30.73
C GLU A 106 -29.80 -1.41 32.11
N ILE A 107 -29.09 -2.25 32.87
CA ILE A 107 -28.52 -1.88 34.17
C ILE A 107 -27.52 -0.74 34.00
N ALA A 108 -26.56 -0.87 33.07
CA ALA A 108 -25.57 0.16 32.78
C ALA A 108 -26.21 1.48 32.35
N ARG A 109 -27.21 1.41 31.46
CA ARG A 109 -27.91 2.57 30.88
C ARG A 109 -28.70 3.35 31.93
N ILE A 110 -29.38 2.67 32.85
CA ILE A 110 -30.16 3.34 33.92
C ILE A 110 -29.29 3.74 35.11
N TYR A 111 -28.24 2.98 35.41
CA TYR A 111 -27.23 3.38 36.38
C TYR A 111 -26.51 4.67 35.93
N GLY A 112 -26.22 4.76 34.62
CA GLY A 112 -25.56 5.87 33.95
C GLY A 112 -24.11 5.52 33.62
N TYR A 113 -23.75 5.53 32.33
CA TYR A 113 -22.40 5.20 31.86
C TYR A 113 -21.30 6.05 32.53
N ASP A 114 -21.55 7.35 32.71
CA ASP A 114 -20.60 8.28 33.34
C ASP A 114 -20.29 7.96 34.82
N ARG A 115 -21.12 7.11 35.45
CA ARG A 115 -20.94 6.69 36.84
C ARG A 115 -20.21 5.35 36.96
N ILE A 116 -19.98 4.65 35.84
CA ILE A 116 -19.23 3.40 35.83
C ILE A 116 -17.74 3.74 36.00
N PRO A 117 -17.05 3.15 36.99
CA PRO A 117 -15.65 3.49 37.24
C PRO A 117 -14.75 3.04 36.08
N GLU A 118 -13.85 3.92 35.65
CA GLU A 118 -12.80 3.56 34.71
C GLU A 118 -11.76 2.67 35.40
N THR A 119 -11.48 1.51 34.81
CA THR A 119 -10.43 0.62 35.27
C THR A 119 -9.53 0.25 34.10
N ARG A 120 -8.22 0.09 34.37
CA ARG A 120 -7.29 -0.43 33.36
C ARG A 120 -7.48 -1.94 33.26
N LEU A 121 -7.40 -2.46 32.04
CA LEU A 121 -7.31 -3.91 31.82
C LEU A 121 -6.10 -4.45 32.60
N ALA A 122 -6.34 -5.39 33.51
CA ALA A 122 -5.33 -5.95 34.40
C ALA A 122 -4.75 -7.27 33.84
N ASP A 123 -4.53 -7.31 32.53
CA ASP A 123 -4.00 -8.49 31.84
C ASP A 123 -2.51 -8.32 31.54
N GLU A 124 -1.80 -9.44 31.44
CA GLU A 124 -0.40 -9.44 31.04
C GLU A 124 -0.31 -9.11 29.55
N LEU A 125 0.55 -8.15 29.18
CA LEU A 125 0.74 -7.82 27.78
C LEU A 125 1.41 -9.01 27.07
N PRO A 126 0.86 -9.49 25.95
CA PRO A 126 1.54 -10.52 25.16
C PRO A 126 2.88 -9.97 24.63
N PRO A 127 3.86 -10.85 24.34
CA PRO A 127 5.10 -10.44 23.72
C PRO A 127 4.82 -9.76 22.37
N GLN A 128 5.57 -8.71 22.06
CA GLN A 128 5.47 -8.03 20.78
C GLN A 128 5.93 -8.97 19.64
N ILE A 129 5.10 -9.10 18.63
CA ILE A 129 5.43 -9.80 17.38
C ILE A 129 5.51 -8.74 16.30
N GLU A 130 6.70 -8.51 15.77
CA GLU A 130 6.95 -7.60 14.66
C GLU A 130 6.41 -8.22 13.36
N ASP A 131 5.91 -7.37 12.45
CA ASP A 131 5.58 -7.76 11.08
C ASP A 131 6.70 -7.24 10.16
N PRO A 132 7.63 -8.13 9.75
CA PRO A 132 8.78 -7.72 8.95
C PRO A 132 8.38 -7.07 7.61
N ARG A 133 7.21 -7.44 7.06
CA ARG A 133 6.73 -6.91 5.80
C ARG A 133 6.24 -5.48 5.96
N LEU A 134 5.50 -5.19 7.04
CA LEU A 134 5.07 -3.84 7.38
C LEU A 134 6.27 -2.91 7.65
N GLU A 135 7.28 -3.41 8.36
CA GLU A 135 8.52 -2.66 8.61
C GLU A 135 9.33 -2.40 7.34
N ALA A 136 9.41 -3.40 6.46
CA ALA A 136 10.04 -3.26 5.15
C ALA A 136 9.33 -2.20 4.28
N GLU A 137 8.00 -2.22 4.25
CA GLU A 137 7.19 -1.24 3.52
C GLU A 137 7.37 0.17 4.11
N THR A 138 7.31 0.31 5.44
CA THR A 138 7.54 1.59 6.12
C THR A 138 8.91 2.16 5.79
N ARG A 139 9.97 1.34 5.85
CA ARG A 139 11.34 1.77 5.48
C ARG A 139 11.45 2.20 4.03
N LEU A 140 10.76 1.52 3.12
CA LEU A 140 10.71 1.87 1.70
C LEU A 140 10.04 3.24 1.48
N VAL A 141 8.87 3.45 2.09
CA VAL A 141 8.13 4.72 2.01
C VAL A 141 8.97 5.87 2.58
N ASP A 142 9.52 5.71 3.77
CA ASP A 142 10.39 6.71 4.41
C ASP A 142 11.61 7.05 3.54
N THR A 143 12.17 6.06 2.86
CA THR A 143 13.32 6.26 1.97
C THR A 143 12.93 7.06 0.74
N LEU A 144 11.80 6.77 0.10
CA LEU A 144 11.32 7.54 -1.05
C LEU A 144 11.03 9.00 -0.69
N VAL A 145 10.46 9.23 0.50
CA VAL A 145 10.26 10.59 1.03
C VAL A 145 11.59 11.31 1.22
N LYS A 146 12.61 10.64 1.80
CA LYS A 146 13.97 11.20 1.95
C LYS A 146 14.65 11.49 0.60
N LEU A 147 14.30 10.74 -0.45
CA LEU A 147 14.75 10.96 -1.81
C LEU A 147 13.98 12.09 -2.53
N GLY A 148 13.05 12.76 -1.85
CA GLY A 148 12.37 13.96 -2.35
C GLY A 148 11.10 13.69 -3.13
N LEU A 149 10.50 12.50 -2.99
CA LEU A 149 9.20 12.18 -3.57
C LEU A 149 8.08 12.37 -2.54
N GLN A 150 6.91 12.76 -3.02
CA GLN A 150 5.69 12.90 -2.22
C GLN A 150 4.80 11.67 -2.40
N GLU A 151 4.42 11.03 -1.29
CA GLU A 151 3.40 9.98 -1.34
C GLU A 151 2.03 10.59 -1.66
N VAL A 152 1.28 9.93 -2.53
CA VAL A 152 -0.13 10.23 -2.81
C VAL A 152 -0.98 8.98 -2.61
N ILE A 153 -2.23 9.18 -2.18
CA ILE A 153 -3.21 8.10 -2.01
C ILE A 153 -4.37 8.37 -2.95
N THR A 154 -4.59 7.48 -3.92
CA THR A 154 -5.65 7.65 -4.92
C THR A 154 -6.80 6.66 -4.71
N TYR A 155 -7.95 6.94 -5.34
CA TYR A 155 -9.08 6.02 -5.26
C TYR A 155 -8.75 4.72 -5.97
N ARG A 156 -9.10 3.60 -5.33
CA ARG A 156 -9.04 2.26 -5.94
C ARG A 156 -10.08 2.08 -7.05
N LEU A 157 -11.09 2.95 -7.10
CA LEU A 157 -12.19 2.95 -8.05
C LEU A 157 -11.89 3.89 -9.22
N THR A 158 -12.12 3.40 -10.44
CA THR A 158 -11.89 4.13 -11.69
C THR A 158 -12.92 3.71 -12.75
N ALA A 159 -12.67 4.06 -14.01
CA ALA A 159 -13.43 3.59 -15.16
C ALA A 159 -12.45 3.08 -16.24
N PRO A 160 -12.84 2.08 -17.06
CA PRO A 160 -11.99 1.56 -18.14
C PRO A 160 -11.47 2.65 -19.08
N GLU A 161 -12.30 3.65 -19.37
CA GLU A 161 -11.97 4.78 -20.23
C GLU A 161 -10.84 5.65 -19.66
N ARG A 162 -10.79 5.77 -18.33
CA ARG A 162 -9.76 6.55 -17.61
C ARG A 162 -8.41 5.86 -17.65
N GLU A 163 -8.38 4.56 -17.34
CA GLU A 163 -7.13 3.78 -17.47
C GLU A 163 -6.66 3.70 -18.91
N ALA A 164 -7.57 3.57 -19.89
CA ALA A 164 -7.21 3.51 -21.30
C ALA A 164 -6.52 4.79 -21.80
N ARG A 165 -6.73 5.95 -21.15
CA ARG A 165 -5.99 7.19 -21.47
C ARG A 165 -4.47 6.97 -21.37
N ALA A 166 -4.02 6.14 -20.43
CA ALA A 166 -2.61 5.85 -20.17
C ALA A 166 -1.98 4.85 -21.14
N LEU A 167 -2.71 4.31 -22.12
CA LEU A 167 -2.20 3.32 -23.09
C LEU A 167 -2.01 3.94 -24.47
N ALA A 168 -0.95 3.59 -25.20
CA ALA A 168 -0.78 4.02 -26.58
C ALA A 168 -1.99 3.60 -27.46
N PRO A 169 -2.29 4.35 -28.55
CA PRO A 169 -3.34 3.98 -29.50
C PRO A 169 -3.19 2.53 -29.99
N ASP A 170 -4.31 1.86 -30.25
CA ASP A 170 -4.40 0.48 -30.77
C ASP A 170 -3.82 -0.61 -29.84
N VAL A 171 -3.44 -0.26 -28.62
CA VAL A 171 -3.13 -1.24 -27.57
C VAL A 171 -4.37 -1.47 -26.72
N GLU A 172 -5.03 -2.60 -26.95
CA GLU A 172 -6.00 -3.09 -25.98
C GLU A 172 -5.28 -3.51 -24.70
N PRO A 173 -5.89 -3.25 -23.53
CA PRO A 173 -5.35 -3.78 -22.31
C PRO A 173 -5.31 -5.32 -22.36
N PRO A 174 -4.35 -5.97 -21.69
CA PRO A 174 -4.21 -7.42 -21.73
C PRO A 174 -5.54 -8.13 -21.42
N PRO A 175 -5.98 -9.09 -22.26
CA PRO A 175 -7.28 -9.76 -22.10
C PRO A 175 -7.36 -10.59 -20.81
N GLU A 176 -6.21 -11.02 -20.30
CA GLU A 176 -6.05 -11.74 -19.03
C GLU A 176 -6.51 -10.95 -17.79
N HIS A 177 -6.66 -9.62 -17.89
CA HIS A 177 -7.10 -8.77 -16.78
C HIS A 177 -8.40 -8.05 -17.11
N ALA A 178 -9.53 -8.76 -17.13
CA ALA A 178 -10.83 -8.12 -17.11
C ALA A 178 -10.96 -7.18 -15.89
N TYR A 179 -11.86 -6.20 -15.94
CA TYR A 179 -12.11 -5.35 -14.77
C TYR A 179 -13.02 -6.03 -13.74
N VAL A 180 -12.70 -5.90 -12.45
CA VAL A 180 -13.69 -6.15 -11.39
C VAL A 180 -14.69 -4.99 -11.39
N ARG A 181 -15.95 -5.27 -11.73
CA ARG A 181 -17.02 -4.29 -11.84
C ARG A 181 -17.81 -4.18 -10.53
N LEU A 182 -18.08 -2.96 -10.09
CA LEU A 182 -18.99 -2.71 -8.98
C LEU A 182 -20.44 -2.91 -9.39
N LEU A 183 -21.25 -3.51 -8.50
CA LEU A 183 -22.69 -3.67 -8.72
C LEU A 183 -23.46 -2.35 -8.53
N ASN A 184 -23.02 -1.54 -7.58
CA ASN A 184 -23.67 -0.29 -7.16
C ASN A 184 -22.63 0.85 -7.06
N PRO A 185 -22.04 1.30 -8.19
CA PRO A 185 -21.01 2.32 -8.18
C PRO A 185 -21.56 3.67 -7.70
N ILE A 186 -20.73 4.41 -6.96
CA ILE A 186 -21.08 5.76 -6.47
C ILE A 186 -21.16 6.80 -7.59
N ALA A 187 -20.45 6.57 -8.69
CA ALA A 187 -20.41 7.42 -9.88
C ALA A 187 -20.01 6.60 -11.12
N GLU A 188 -20.42 7.05 -12.31
CA GLU A 188 -20.12 6.39 -13.59
C GLU A 188 -18.62 6.31 -13.88
N ASP A 189 -17.84 7.29 -13.44
CA ASP A 189 -16.39 7.34 -13.61
C ASP A 189 -15.63 6.51 -12.55
N ARG A 190 -16.35 5.75 -11.72
CA ARG A 190 -15.84 4.94 -10.59
C ARG A 190 -16.58 3.60 -10.49
N ARG A 191 -16.65 2.88 -11.61
CA ARG A 191 -17.42 1.64 -11.77
C ARG A 191 -16.60 0.36 -11.77
N VAL A 192 -15.27 0.46 -11.77
CA VAL A 192 -14.36 -0.69 -11.72
C VAL A 192 -13.25 -0.48 -10.72
N LEU A 193 -12.66 -1.56 -10.23
CA LEU A 193 -11.40 -1.51 -9.49
C LEU A 193 -10.21 -1.33 -10.44
N ARG A 194 -9.21 -0.57 -9.99
CA ARG A 194 -8.00 -0.26 -10.77
C ARG A 194 -7.13 -1.49 -11.04
N ARG A 195 -6.53 -1.57 -12.23
CA ARG A 195 -5.59 -2.64 -12.61
C ARG A 195 -4.13 -2.20 -12.62
N SER A 196 -3.91 -0.89 -12.53
CA SER A 196 -2.61 -0.23 -12.51
C SER A 196 -2.72 1.00 -11.62
N LEU A 197 -1.62 1.38 -10.96
CA LEU A 197 -1.54 2.61 -10.16
C LEU A 197 -1.17 3.81 -11.04
N PHE A 198 -0.39 3.56 -12.09
CA PHE A 198 0.20 4.61 -12.91
C PHE A 198 -0.82 5.56 -13.57
N PRO A 199 -1.98 5.11 -14.09
CA PRO A 199 -3.02 6.00 -14.61
C PRO A 199 -3.53 7.00 -13.58
N ASN A 200 -3.65 6.59 -12.32
CA ASN A 200 -4.12 7.45 -11.25
C ASN A 200 -3.09 8.56 -10.95
N LEU A 201 -1.80 8.24 -10.96
CA LEU A 201 -0.75 9.24 -10.81
C LEU A 201 -0.77 10.27 -11.94
N LEU A 202 -1.00 9.85 -13.19
CA LEU A 202 -1.12 10.76 -14.34
C LEU A 202 -2.28 11.74 -14.17
N GLU A 203 -3.43 11.28 -13.66
CA GLU A 203 -4.58 12.15 -13.37
C GLU A 203 -4.32 13.12 -12.21
N VAL A 204 -3.59 12.67 -11.18
CA VAL A 204 -3.13 13.56 -10.10
C VAL A 204 -2.20 14.61 -10.66
N ALA A 205 -1.26 14.23 -11.54
CA ALA A 205 -0.33 15.16 -12.17
C ALA A 205 -1.05 16.23 -13.00
N GLU A 206 -1.98 15.80 -13.85
CA GLU A 206 -2.79 16.66 -14.71
C GLU A 206 -3.61 17.65 -13.88
N ARG A 207 -4.26 17.19 -12.82
CA ARG A 207 -5.05 18.07 -11.95
C ARG A 207 -4.21 19.14 -11.25
N ASN A 208 -2.95 18.83 -10.95
CA ASN A 208 -2.04 19.70 -10.22
C ASN A 208 -1.14 20.56 -11.11
N ALA A 209 -1.07 20.29 -12.42
CA ALA A 209 -0.16 20.97 -13.35
C ALA A 209 -0.33 22.49 -13.39
N ARG A 210 -1.54 22.99 -13.16
CA ARG A 210 -1.84 24.44 -13.09
C ARG A 210 -1.43 25.12 -11.77
N PHE A 211 -1.06 24.34 -10.76
CA PHE A 211 -0.73 24.83 -9.42
C PHE A 211 0.75 24.64 -9.08
N VAL A 212 1.36 23.58 -9.57
CA VAL A 212 2.75 23.22 -9.31
C VAL A 212 3.41 22.69 -10.58
N GLU A 213 4.57 23.27 -10.93
CA GLU A 213 5.34 22.85 -12.10
C GLU A 213 6.09 21.55 -11.84
N ARG A 214 6.79 21.47 -10.70
CA ARG A 214 7.53 20.28 -10.27
C ARG A 214 6.63 19.33 -9.48
N GLN A 215 6.52 18.10 -9.97
CA GLN A 215 5.79 17.03 -9.29
C GLN A 215 6.65 15.76 -9.32
N ALA A 216 7.05 15.31 -8.13
CA ALA A 216 7.78 14.05 -7.93
C ALA A 216 6.99 13.25 -6.89
N MET A 217 6.29 12.21 -7.33
CA MET A 217 5.33 11.49 -6.50
C MET A 217 5.43 9.99 -6.66
N PHE A 218 4.94 9.28 -5.64
CA PHE A 218 4.77 7.84 -5.67
C PHE A 218 3.49 7.42 -4.97
N GLU A 219 3.01 6.22 -5.27
CA GLU A 219 1.91 5.57 -4.53
C GLU A 219 2.26 4.10 -4.31
N VAL A 220 2.01 3.63 -3.08
CA VAL A 220 2.00 2.21 -2.74
C VAL A 220 0.54 1.77 -2.61
N GLY A 221 0.18 0.67 -3.27
CA GLY A 221 -1.14 0.09 -3.04
C GLY A 221 -1.48 -1.09 -3.93
N PRO A 222 -2.62 -1.75 -3.67
CA PRO A 222 -3.05 -2.88 -4.44
C PRO A 222 -3.61 -2.47 -5.80
N VAL A 223 -3.45 -3.36 -6.76
CA VAL A 223 -4.24 -3.45 -8.00
C VAL A 223 -5.14 -4.67 -7.92
N PHE A 224 -6.12 -4.79 -8.82
CA PHE A 224 -7.14 -5.86 -8.74
C PHE A 224 -7.23 -6.61 -10.06
N TRP A 225 -6.74 -7.84 -10.08
CA TRP A 225 -6.70 -8.69 -11.27
C TRP A 225 -7.60 -9.92 -11.08
N PRO A 226 -8.72 -10.06 -11.82
CA PRO A 226 -9.58 -11.23 -11.69
C PRO A 226 -8.83 -12.53 -11.97
N ARG A 227 -9.15 -13.57 -11.20
CA ARG A 227 -8.70 -14.94 -11.43
C ARG A 227 -9.87 -15.78 -11.92
N GLU A 228 -9.70 -16.44 -13.06
CA GLU A 228 -10.75 -17.29 -13.64
C GLU A 228 -11.13 -18.41 -12.66
N GLY A 229 -12.43 -18.53 -12.37
CA GLY A 229 -12.95 -19.53 -11.43
C GLY A 229 -12.85 -19.14 -9.94
N GLU A 230 -12.30 -17.97 -9.61
CA GLU A 230 -12.22 -17.49 -8.23
C GLU A 230 -13.21 -16.35 -7.95
N LEU A 231 -13.72 -16.30 -6.70
CA LEU A 231 -14.63 -15.24 -6.25
C LEU A 231 -13.92 -13.90 -6.05
N LEU A 232 -12.69 -13.96 -5.52
CA LEU A 232 -11.89 -12.78 -5.21
C LEU A 232 -10.83 -12.58 -6.30
N PRO A 233 -10.50 -11.32 -6.65
CA PRO A 233 -9.37 -11.04 -7.52
C PRO A 233 -8.05 -11.31 -6.77
N GLU A 234 -6.98 -11.42 -7.53
CA GLU A 234 -5.64 -11.22 -6.98
C GLU A 234 -5.44 -9.72 -6.69
N GLU A 235 -4.85 -9.43 -5.52
CA GLU A 235 -4.62 -8.07 -5.05
C GLU A 235 -3.13 -7.78 -4.82
N PRO A 236 -2.27 -7.87 -5.85
CA PRO A 236 -0.84 -7.70 -5.66
C PRO A 236 -0.54 -6.23 -5.35
N PRO A 237 0.35 -5.94 -4.38
CA PRO A 237 0.79 -4.58 -4.12
C PRO A 237 1.78 -4.12 -5.20
N PHE A 238 1.58 -2.90 -5.66
CA PHE A 238 2.46 -2.20 -6.59
C PHE A 238 2.99 -0.92 -5.96
N LEU A 239 4.13 -0.49 -6.49
CA LEU A 239 4.74 0.80 -6.23
C LEU A 239 4.84 1.54 -7.56
N ALA A 240 4.12 2.65 -7.70
CA ALA A 240 4.15 3.48 -8.89
C ALA A 240 4.83 4.82 -8.62
N PHE A 241 5.43 5.38 -9.67
CA PHE A 241 6.18 6.63 -9.60
C PHE A 241 5.80 7.54 -10.76
N LEU A 242 5.86 8.85 -10.51
CA LEU A 242 5.71 9.87 -11.54
C LEU A 242 6.56 11.09 -11.20
N LEU A 243 7.43 11.47 -12.13
CA LEU A 243 8.26 12.67 -12.13
C LEU A 243 7.88 13.54 -13.33
N THR A 244 7.66 14.83 -13.11
CA THR A 244 7.45 15.83 -14.17
C THR A 244 7.84 17.22 -13.66
N GLY A 245 8.27 18.10 -14.55
CA GLY A 245 8.74 19.45 -14.20
C GLY A 245 10.25 19.54 -13.98
N PRO A 246 10.74 20.68 -13.46
CA PRO A 246 12.17 20.94 -13.29
C PRO A 246 12.80 20.01 -12.25
N ARG A 247 14.08 19.68 -12.43
CA ARG A 247 14.86 18.76 -11.59
C ARG A 247 14.94 19.24 -10.16
N GLU A 248 15.28 20.51 -9.96
CA GLU A 248 15.33 21.14 -8.65
C GLU A 248 14.16 22.13 -8.45
N PRO A 249 13.63 22.25 -7.22
CA PRO A 249 12.72 23.33 -6.88
C PRO A 249 13.44 24.68 -6.98
N GLU A 250 12.69 25.75 -7.25
CA GLU A 250 13.25 27.10 -7.31
C GLU A 250 13.89 27.49 -5.97
N TYR A 251 15.16 27.90 -6.04
CA TYR A 251 15.98 28.24 -4.89
C TYR A 251 16.72 29.55 -5.15
N TRP A 252 16.87 30.37 -4.10
CA TRP A 252 17.42 31.72 -4.19
C TRP A 252 18.87 31.77 -4.71
N ALA A 253 19.65 30.70 -4.54
CA ALA A 253 21.04 30.60 -4.99
C ALA A 253 21.19 30.03 -6.41
N GLY A 254 20.06 29.80 -7.11
CA GLY A 254 20.01 29.09 -8.38
C GLY A 254 19.62 27.61 -8.19
N SER A 255 18.94 27.08 -9.21
CA SER A 255 18.45 25.70 -9.26
C SER A 255 18.67 25.15 -10.65
N ASP A 256 18.88 23.84 -10.76
CA ASP A 256 18.75 23.14 -12.02
C ASP A 256 17.28 23.13 -12.48
N THR A 257 17.02 23.92 -13.51
CA THR A 257 15.69 24.11 -14.10
C THR A 257 15.44 23.20 -15.30
N GLU A 258 16.39 22.33 -15.65
CA GLU A 258 16.17 21.31 -16.67
C GLU A 258 15.02 20.38 -16.25
N ALA A 259 14.23 19.93 -17.23
CA ALA A 259 13.17 18.97 -16.96
C ALA A 259 13.77 17.65 -16.45
N MET A 260 13.12 17.05 -15.46
CA MET A 260 13.47 15.69 -15.02
C MET A 260 13.41 14.73 -16.21
N ASP A 261 14.32 13.78 -16.23
CA ASP A 261 14.47 12.79 -17.29
C ASP A 261 14.52 11.35 -16.75
N PHE A 262 14.74 10.40 -17.66
CA PHE A 262 14.81 8.98 -17.33
C PHE A 262 15.87 8.66 -16.26
N TYR A 263 17.00 9.36 -16.28
CA TYR A 263 18.11 9.12 -15.37
C TYR A 263 17.81 9.62 -13.95
N ASP A 264 16.94 10.62 -13.80
CA ASP A 264 16.47 11.06 -12.47
C ASP A 264 15.70 9.94 -11.76
N LEU A 265 14.71 9.32 -12.41
CA LEU A 265 13.98 8.18 -11.83
C LEU A 265 14.88 6.97 -11.63
N LYS A 266 15.76 6.67 -12.59
CA LYS A 266 16.72 5.58 -12.43
C LYS A 266 17.64 5.81 -11.22
N GLY A 267 18.13 7.03 -11.03
CA GLY A 267 18.98 7.41 -9.90
C GLY A 267 18.25 7.28 -8.56
N ILE A 268 16.98 7.68 -8.49
CA ILE A 268 16.11 7.47 -7.32
C ILE A 268 16.00 5.98 -6.98
N LEU A 269 15.73 5.13 -7.97
CA LEU A 269 15.60 3.69 -7.73
C LEU A 269 16.92 3.03 -7.31
N GLU A 270 18.04 3.43 -7.90
CA GLU A 270 19.37 2.97 -7.46
C GLU A 270 19.69 3.44 -6.04
N ALA A 271 19.31 4.66 -5.67
CA ALA A 271 19.48 5.19 -4.32
C ALA A 271 18.57 4.46 -3.31
N LEU A 272 17.32 4.18 -3.68
CA LEU A 272 16.39 3.38 -2.90
C LEU A 272 16.96 1.98 -2.62
N ALA A 273 17.44 1.28 -3.66
CA ALA A 273 18.03 -0.04 -3.52
C ALA A 273 19.23 -0.06 -2.57
N ARG A 274 20.10 0.96 -2.63
CA ARG A 274 21.23 1.12 -1.71
C ARG A 274 20.78 1.39 -0.27
N ALA A 275 19.84 2.31 -0.08
CA ALA A 275 19.35 2.69 1.24
C ALA A 275 18.57 1.56 1.94
N LEU A 276 17.92 0.70 1.15
CA LEU A 276 17.25 -0.51 1.65
C LEU A 276 18.18 -1.72 1.77
N HIS A 277 19.48 -1.56 1.47
CA HIS A 277 20.48 -2.62 1.56
C HIS A 277 20.10 -3.90 0.77
N LEU A 278 19.49 -3.73 -0.40
CA LEU A 278 19.15 -4.87 -1.26
C LEU A 278 20.42 -5.64 -1.62
N GLN A 279 20.40 -6.95 -1.43
CA GLN A 279 21.57 -7.81 -1.67
C GLN A 279 21.89 -7.95 -3.16
N ALA A 280 20.86 -7.94 -4.01
CA ALA A 280 21.00 -7.92 -5.46
C ALA A 280 20.81 -6.50 -5.98
N PRO A 281 21.65 -6.01 -6.90
CA PRO A 281 21.44 -4.70 -7.52
C PRO A 281 20.22 -4.74 -8.44
N LEU A 282 19.58 -3.58 -8.61
CA LEU A 282 18.58 -3.41 -9.66
C LEU A 282 19.27 -3.43 -11.02
N HIS A 283 18.71 -4.23 -11.93
CA HIS A 283 19.16 -4.31 -13.31
C HIS A 283 18.13 -3.66 -14.23
N PHE A 284 18.60 -2.76 -15.09
CA PHE A 284 17.76 -2.03 -16.05
C PHE A 284 18.10 -2.51 -17.45
N ALA A 285 17.16 -3.20 -18.10
CA ALA A 285 17.30 -3.67 -19.48
C ALA A 285 16.35 -2.89 -20.40
N PRO A 286 16.70 -2.63 -21.67
CA PRO A 286 15.75 -2.07 -22.63
C PRO A 286 14.45 -2.89 -22.65
N GLY A 287 13.32 -2.21 -22.42
CA GLY A 287 12.01 -2.84 -22.29
C GLY A 287 10.98 -2.20 -23.21
N ARG A 288 9.74 -2.72 -23.17
CA ARG A 288 8.59 -2.13 -23.86
C ARG A 288 7.39 -2.16 -22.94
N HIS A 289 6.67 -1.06 -22.89
CA HIS A 289 5.42 -0.96 -22.14
C HIS A 289 4.43 -0.08 -22.93
N PRO A 290 3.14 -0.44 -23.02
CA PRO A 290 2.15 0.32 -23.79
C PRO A 290 2.03 1.80 -23.44
N SER A 291 2.27 2.16 -22.18
CA SER A 291 2.21 3.55 -21.72
C SER A 291 3.47 4.35 -21.99
N LEU A 292 4.60 3.70 -22.29
CA LEU A 292 5.92 4.31 -22.26
C LEU A 292 6.56 4.38 -23.65
N HIS A 293 7.48 5.32 -23.83
CA HIS A 293 8.19 5.56 -25.08
C HIS A 293 9.10 4.36 -25.42
N PRO A 294 9.03 3.77 -26.64
CA PRO A 294 9.72 2.52 -26.97
C PRO A 294 11.24 2.59 -26.92
N GLY A 295 11.82 3.78 -27.14
CA GLY A 295 13.26 4.03 -27.02
C GLY A 295 13.74 4.57 -25.66
N LYS A 296 12.82 4.82 -24.72
CA LYS A 296 13.12 5.41 -23.41
C LYS A 296 12.40 4.64 -22.28
N THR A 297 12.38 3.31 -22.41
CA THR A 297 11.75 2.39 -21.47
C THR A 297 12.76 1.36 -21.00
N ALA A 298 12.79 1.11 -19.70
CA ALA A 298 13.56 0.04 -19.08
C ALA A 298 12.64 -0.92 -18.33
N ALA A 299 12.84 -2.22 -18.57
CA ALA A 299 12.40 -3.27 -17.68
C ALA A 299 13.34 -3.33 -16.47
N VAL A 300 12.79 -3.31 -15.26
CA VAL A 300 13.53 -3.29 -14.00
C VAL A 300 13.48 -4.68 -13.39
N TYR A 301 14.65 -5.25 -13.13
CA TYR A 301 14.80 -6.57 -12.54
C TYR A 301 15.51 -6.49 -11.19
N LEU A 302 15.12 -7.38 -10.28
CA LEU A 302 15.86 -7.70 -9.08
C LEU A 302 16.35 -9.14 -9.17
N GLY A 303 17.64 -9.33 -9.38
CA GLY A 303 18.18 -10.62 -9.83
C GLY A 303 17.57 -11.01 -11.19
N SER A 304 16.89 -12.16 -11.25
CA SER A 304 16.16 -12.61 -12.44
C SER A 304 14.66 -12.25 -12.43
N THR A 305 14.15 -11.66 -11.35
CA THR A 305 12.73 -11.34 -11.19
C THR A 305 12.41 -10.00 -11.83
N LEU A 306 11.51 -9.99 -12.81
CA LEU A 306 10.97 -8.74 -13.37
C LEU A 306 10.09 -8.06 -12.31
N LEU A 307 10.46 -6.86 -11.91
CA LEU A 307 9.64 -6.03 -11.03
C LEU A 307 8.60 -5.26 -11.84
N GLY A 308 8.98 -4.70 -12.99
CA GLY A 308 8.07 -3.90 -13.80
C GLY A 308 8.83 -3.03 -14.80
N HIS A 309 8.22 -1.90 -15.18
CA HIS A 309 8.79 -1.00 -16.20
C HIS A 309 8.78 0.44 -15.73
N ILE A 310 9.82 1.17 -16.10
CA ILE A 310 9.91 2.63 -15.96
C ILE A 310 10.33 3.26 -17.30
N GLY A 311 9.95 4.51 -17.52
CA GLY A 311 10.32 5.20 -18.74
C GLY A 311 9.70 6.58 -18.86
N GLU A 312 10.03 7.24 -19.97
CA GLU A 312 9.32 8.45 -20.39
C GLU A 312 7.96 8.04 -20.98
N LEU A 313 6.91 8.78 -20.67
CA LEU A 313 5.55 8.57 -21.17
C LEU A 313 5.54 8.62 -22.70
N HIS A 314 4.77 7.72 -23.32
CA HIS A 314 4.65 7.69 -24.77
C HIS A 314 4.07 9.01 -25.30
N PRO A 315 4.61 9.62 -26.39
CA PRO A 315 4.16 10.94 -26.84
C PRO A 315 2.66 11.04 -27.15
N GLN A 316 2.08 9.98 -27.73
CA GLN A 316 0.63 9.91 -27.99
C GLN A 316 -0.21 9.73 -26.72
N VAL A 317 0.36 9.16 -25.66
CA VAL A 317 -0.28 9.08 -24.34
C VAL A 317 -0.18 10.44 -23.67
N ALA A 318 1.01 11.05 -23.66
CA ALA A 318 1.24 12.38 -23.12
C ALA A 318 0.29 13.42 -23.73
N ALA A 319 0.02 13.38 -25.04
CA ALA A 319 -0.92 14.28 -25.71
C ALA A 319 -2.39 14.19 -25.20
N ARG A 320 -2.74 13.16 -24.43
CA ARG A 320 -4.06 13.00 -23.80
C ARG A 320 -4.13 13.62 -22.40
N TYR A 321 -3.00 14.08 -21.87
CA TYR A 321 -2.89 14.74 -20.58
C TYR A 321 -2.35 16.15 -20.80
N ASP A 322 -2.95 17.14 -20.13
CA ASP A 322 -2.52 18.54 -20.26
C ASP A 322 -1.31 18.82 -19.35
N LEU A 323 -0.16 18.23 -19.68
CA LEU A 323 1.08 18.30 -18.90
C LEU A 323 2.17 19.10 -19.63
N PRO A 324 2.77 20.13 -19.01
CA PRO A 324 3.70 21.04 -19.69
C PRO A 324 5.11 20.48 -19.86
N TYR A 325 5.47 19.41 -19.13
CA TYR A 325 6.80 18.80 -19.16
C TYR A 325 6.72 17.31 -19.52
N PRO A 326 7.82 16.70 -19.98
CA PRO A 326 7.93 15.25 -20.08
C PRO A 326 7.61 14.57 -18.75
N VAL A 327 6.91 13.44 -18.84
CA VAL A 327 6.53 12.64 -17.68
C VAL A 327 7.38 11.37 -17.66
N ILE A 328 8.03 11.12 -16.53
CA ILE A 328 8.87 9.95 -16.33
C ILE A 328 8.24 9.15 -15.21
N GLY A 329 8.00 7.86 -15.44
CA GLY A 329 7.28 7.06 -14.45
C GLY A 329 7.09 5.62 -14.87
N GLY A 330 6.26 4.94 -14.11
CA GLY A 330 5.95 3.53 -14.28
C GLY A 330 5.60 2.88 -12.96
N GLU A 331 5.57 1.55 -12.93
CA GLU A 331 5.21 0.79 -11.74
C GLU A 331 6.01 -0.50 -11.62
N LEU A 332 6.25 -0.89 -10.38
CA LEU A 332 7.02 -2.07 -9.98
C LEU A 332 6.18 -2.91 -9.01
N ALA A 333 6.22 -4.22 -9.17
CA ALA A 333 5.68 -5.18 -8.22
C ALA A 333 6.40 -5.01 -6.88
N LEU A 334 5.64 -4.71 -5.83
CA LEU A 334 6.20 -4.35 -4.53
C LEU A 334 6.60 -5.59 -3.71
N ALA A 335 5.81 -6.66 -3.77
CA ALA A 335 6.06 -7.88 -3.00
C ALA A 335 7.51 -8.43 -3.14
N PRO A 336 8.02 -8.73 -4.35
CA PRO A 336 9.40 -9.21 -4.51
C PRO A 336 10.47 -8.20 -4.08
N LEU A 337 10.16 -6.90 -4.09
CA LEU A 337 11.05 -5.87 -3.59
C LEU A 337 11.12 -5.89 -2.06
N LEU A 338 9.99 -5.98 -1.37
CA LEU A 338 9.92 -6.06 0.10
C LEU A 338 10.60 -7.32 0.64
N ASP A 339 10.36 -8.46 0.00
CA ASP A 339 10.93 -9.75 0.41
C ASP A 339 12.47 -9.78 0.29
N ALA A 340 13.04 -8.87 -0.51
CA ALA A 340 14.48 -8.74 -0.70
C ALA A 340 15.15 -7.76 0.28
N ILE A 341 14.38 -7.01 1.09
CA ILE A 341 14.93 -6.09 2.08
C ILE A 341 15.39 -6.92 3.30
N PRO A 342 16.69 -6.96 3.60
CA PRO A 342 17.16 -7.75 4.72
C PRO A 342 16.76 -7.09 6.06
N GLU A 343 16.46 -7.92 7.06
CA GLU A 343 16.31 -7.45 8.45
C GLU A 343 17.63 -6.85 8.96
N ARG A 344 18.75 -7.48 8.60
CA ARG A 344 20.11 -7.09 9.00
C ARG A 344 21.05 -7.15 7.81
N TYR A 345 21.93 -6.17 7.71
CA TYR A 345 22.96 -6.11 6.68
C TYR A 345 24.36 -6.13 7.32
N PRO A 346 25.34 -6.81 6.70
CA PRO A 346 26.71 -6.82 7.20
C PRO A 346 27.37 -5.46 7.01
N ILE A 347 28.25 -5.10 7.93
CA ILE A 347 29.16 -3.95 7.78
C ILE A 347 30.51 -4.49 7.31
N GLU A 348 31.00 -3.99 6.18
CA GLU A 348 32.32 -4.35 5.68
C GLU A 348 33.41 -3.49 6.36
N PRO A 349 34.52 -4.11 6.84
CA PRO A 349 35.65 -3.35 7.38
C PRO A 349 36.27 -2.43 6.33
N ILE A 350 36.62 -1.22 6.73
CA ILE A 350 37.36 -0.29 5.86
C ILE A 350 38.80 -0.81 5.70
N SER A 351 39.23 -1.04 4.46
CA SER A 351 40.61 -1.45 4.18
C SER A 351 41.60 -0.34 4.57
N PRO A 352 42.66 -0.63 5.35
CA PRO A 352 43.70 0.34 5.69
C PRO A 352 44.70 0.57 4.55
N TYR A 353 44.61 -0.21 3.46
CA TYR A 353 45.53 -0.14 2.33
C TYR A 353 45.03 0.85 1.26
N PRO A 354 45.91 1.68 0.67
CA PRO A 354 45.48 2.70 -0.28
C PRO A 354 44.91 2.06 -1.57
N PRO A 355 43.85 2.65 -2.14
CA PRO A 355 43.35 2.24 -3.44
C PRO A 355 44.26 2.71 -4.59
N VAL A 356 44.26 1.97 -5.68
CA VAL A 356 44.84 2.40 -6.97
C VAL A 356 43.68 2.76 -7.89
N VAL A 357 43.63 4.02 -8.34
CA VAL A 357 42.60 4.53 -9.24
C VAL A 357 43.19 4.71 -10.62
N GLU A 358 42.48 4.26 -11.65
CA GLU A 358 42.86 4.50 -13.04
C GLU A 358 41.63 4.69 -13.93
N ASP A 359 41.85 5.38 -15.04
CA ASP A 359 40.83 5.61 -16.05
C ASP A 359 41.06 4.70 -17.24
N ILE A 360 39.95 4.21 -17.79
CA ILE A 360 39.97 3.43 -19.01
C ILE A 360 38.82 3.82 -19.92
N ALA A 361 39.11 3.99 -21.20
CA ALA A 361 38.10 4.30 -22.21
C ALA A 361 38.02 3.20 -23.27
N PHE A 362 36.81 2.69 -23.49
CA PHE A 362 36.53 1.70 -24.53
C PHE A 362 35.64 2.28 -25.62
N VAL A 363 36.01 2.08 -26.87
CA VAL A 363 35.16 2.33 -28.04
C VAL A 363 34.38 1.06 -28.37
N VAL A 364 33.06 1.15 -28.32
CA VAL A 364 32.12 0.03 -28.56
C VAL A 364 31.06 0.48 -29.57
N ASP A 365 30.30 -0.48 -30.11
CA ASP A 365 29.12 -0.18 -30.93
C ASP A 365 28.05 0.59 -30.13
N GLU A 366 27.30 1.45 -30.81
CA GLU A 366 26.30 2.34 -30.20
C GLU A 366 25.19 1.56 -29.48
N ASP A 367 24.85 0.37 -29.97
CA ASP A 367 23.82 -0.50 -29.40
C ASP A 367 24.29 -1.26 -28.15
N VAL A 368 25.60 -1.37 -27.89
CA VAL A 368 26.14 -2.05 -26.71
C VAL A 368 25.77 -1.25 -25.45
N PRO A 369 25.01 -1.81 -24.49
CA PRO A 369 24.66 -1.10 -23.27
C PRO A 369 25.89 -0.81 -22.42
N ALA A 370 25.97 0.40 -21.84
CA ALA A 370 27.09 0.76 -20.95
C ALA A 370 27.19 -0.15 -19.72
N GLN A 371 26.04 -0.66 -19.24
CA GLN A 371 26.01 -1.65 -18.17
C GLN A 371 26.74 -2.95 -18.57
N ARG A 372 26.57 -3.41 -19.81
CA ARG A 372 27.22 -4.63 -20.30
C ARG A 372 28.74 -4.50 -20.30
N VAL A 373 29.26 -3.33 -20.66
CA VAL A 373 30.70 -3.04 -20.59
C VAL A 373 31.16 -3.02 -19.13
N ALA A 374 30.41 -2.36 -18.23
CA ALA A 374 30.72 -2.33 -16.80
C ALA A 374 30.72 -3.74 -16.17
N ASP A 375 29.78 -4.61 -16.54
CA ASP A 375 29.69 -5.99 -16.04
C ASP A 375 30.90 -6.81 -16.48
N VAL A 376 31.30 -6.70 -17.75
CA VAL A 376 32.50 -7.37 -18.27
C VAL A 376 33.76 -6.85 -17.59
N ILE A 377 33.83 -5.54 -17.31
CA ILE A 377 34.91 -4.94 -16.53
C ILE A 377 34.95 -5.50 -15.11
N ARG A 378 33.81 -5.58 -14.40
CA ARG A 378 33.72 -6.15 -13.04
C ARG A 378 34.13 -7.62 -13.01
N GLU A 379 33.61 -8.44 -13.92
CA GLU A 379 33.93 -9.86 -14.05
C GLU A 379 35.45 -10.06 -14.26
N ALA A 380 36.05 -9.27 -15.16
CA ALA A 380 37.48 -9.32 -15.44
C ALA A 380 38.34 -8.68 -14.35
N GLY A 381 37.83 -7.72 -13.58
CA GLY A 381 38.51 -7.13 -12.43
C GLY A 381 38.60 -8.09 -11.24
N GLY A 382 37.54 -8.88 -11.03
CA GLY A 382 37.42 -9.81 -9.92
C GLY A 382 37.43 -9.10 -8.56
N ALA A 383 37.73 -9.85 -7.49
CA ALA A 383 37.62 -9.37 -6.10
C ALA A 383 38.49 -8.13 -5.74
N ARG A 384 39.43 -7.74 -6.60
CA ARG A 384 40.29 -6.57 -6.38
C ARG A 384 39.75 -5.29 -7.02
N LEU A 385 38.77 -5.37 -7.90
CA LEU A 385 38.13 -4.20 -8.49
C LEU A 385 36.92 -3.84 -7.65
N VAL A 386 37.09 -2.87 -6.76
CA VAL A 386 36.09 -2.50 -5.75
C VAL A 386 35.10 -1.45 -6.25
N ARG A 387 35.45 -0.69 -7.30
CA ARG A 387 34.57 0.33 -7.88
C ARG A 387 34.75 0.43 -9.40
N VAL A 388 33.63 0.58 -10.11
CA VAL A 388 33.56 0.81 -11.56
C VAL A 388 32.51 1.88 -11.82
N GLU A 389 32.93 3.04 -12.30
CA GLU A 389 32.04 4.18 -12.53
C GLU A 389 32.21 4.72 -13.93
N LEU A 390 31.11 4.81 -14.67
CA LEU A 390 31.08 5.52 -15.94
C LEU A 390 31.06 7.02 -15.64
N PHE A 391 32.03 7.77 -16.16
CA PHE A 391 32.10 9.21 -15.96
C PHE A 391 31.98 10.02 -17.25
N ASP A 392 32.16 9.40 -18.42
CA ASP A 392 31.98 10.07 -19.70
C ASP A 392 31.46 9.13 -20.79
N VAL A 393 30.58 9.68 -21.65
CA VAL A 393 30.03 9.03 -22.84
C VAL A 393 30.24 9.97 -24.03
N TYR A 394 31.29 9.70 -24.80
CA TYR A 394 31.67 10.54 -25.93
C TYR A 394 31.20 9.92 -27.25
N ARG A 395 30.54 10.74 -28.08
CA ARG A 395 30.07 10.38 -29.43
C ARG A 395 30.62 11.35 -30.45
N ASP A 396 31.36 10.84 -31.42
CA ASP A 396 31.94 11.63 -32.50
C ASP A 396 32.21 10.71 -33.69
N ALA A 397 31.39 10.82 -34.74
CA ALA A 397 31.46 9.95 -35.89
C ALA A 397 32.76 10.11 -36.70
N GLU A 398 33.39 11.28 -36.66
CA GLU A 398 34.65 11.54 -37.36
C GLU A 398 35.83 10.91 -36.63
N LYS A 399 35.85 10.97 -35.29
CA LYS A 399 36.96 10.46 -34.48
C LYS A 399 36.84 8.99 -34.08
N LEU A 400 35.62 8.49 -33.88
CA LEU A 400 35.36 7.12 -33.42
C LEU A 400 34.89 6.18 -34.55
N GLY A 401 34.49 6.75 -35.69
CA GLY A 401 33.77 6.05 -36.74
C GLY A 401 32.25 6.05 -36.52
N PRO A 402 31.46 5.90 -37.59
CA PRO A 402 30.00 5.92 -37.51
C PRO A 402 29.47 4.73 -36.70
N GLY A 403 28.44 4.96 -35.88
CA GLY A 403 27.80 3.92 -35.08
C GLY A 403 28.60 3.45 -33.86
N LYS A 404 29.64 4.20 -33.45
CA LYS A 404 30.47 3.91 -32.28
C LYS A 404 30.31 4.98 -31.20
N LYS A 405 30.53 4.57 -29.96
CA LYS A 405 30.65 5.45 -28.78
C LYS A 405 31.83 5.07 -27.92
N SER A 406 32.39 6.06 -27.24
CA SER A 406 33.48 5.89 -26.28
C SER A 406 32.92 6.00 -24.87
N LEU A 407 33.11 4.97 -24.06
CA LEU A 407 32.69 4.91 -22.66
C LEU A 407 33.93 4.96 -21.77
N ALA A 408 34.03 5.99 -20.93
CA ALA A 408 35.15 6.17 -20.02
C ALA A 408 34.77 5.80 -18.58
N TYR A 409 35.58 4.97 -17.95
CA TYR A 409 35.34 4.43 -16.61
C TYR A 409 36.47 4.78 -15.65
N HIS A 410 36.10 5.21 -14.44
CA HIS A 410 36.97 5.24 -13.26
C HIS A 410 36.96 3.83 -12.64
N LEU A 411 38.12 3.21 -12.58
CA LEU A 411 38.32 1.92 -11.94
C LEU A 411 39.09 2.12 -10.65
N THR A 412 38.58 1.57 -9.55
CA THR A 412 39.29 1.56 -8.27
C THR A 412 39.66 0.13 -7.90
N TYR A 413 40.96 -0.13 -7.80
CA TYR A 413 41.49 -1.39 -7.31
C TYR A 413 41.92 -1.30 -5.86
N GLN A 414 41.60 -2.30 -5.07
CA GLN A 414 42.04 -2.40 -3.69
C GLN A 414 42.14 -3.87 -3.27
N ASP A 415 43.11 -4.19 -2.42
CA ASP A 415 43.24 -5.49 -1.78
C ASP A 415 43.09 -5.27 -0.26
N PRO A 416 42.24 -6.04 0.44
CA PRO A 416 41.99 -5.82 1.86
C PRO A 416 43.17 -6.25 2.74
N ASN A 417 44.16 -6.96 2.19
CA ASN A 417 45.26 -7.57 2.96
C ASN A 417 46.64 -6.99 2.64
N ARG A 418 46.80 -6.18 1.58
CA ARG A 418 48.08 -5.56 1.21
C ARG A 418 47.92 -4.38 0.26
N THR A 419 48.94 -3.53 0.20
CA THR A 419 49.06 -2.51 -0.85
C THR A 419 49.26 -3.16 -2.22
N LEU A 420 48.51 -2.71 -3.21
CA LEU A 420 48.69 -3.12 -4.61
C LEU A 420 49.91 -2.43 -5.22
N THR A 421 50.72 -3.18 -5.96
CA THR A 421 51.82 -2.61 -6.75
C THR A 421 51.35 -2.22 -8.15
N ASP A 422 52.07 -1.32 -8.83
CA ASP A 422 51.77 -0.97 -10.23
C ASP A 422 51.71 -2.19 -11.16
N LYS A 423 52.54 -3.21 -10.88
CA LYS A 423 52.54 -4.47 -11.63
C LYS A 423 51.28 -5.29 -11.38
N ASP A 424 50.71 -5.23 -10.17
CA ASP A 424 49.45 -5.89 -9.84
C ASP A 424 48.29 -5.21 -10.58
N ALA A 425 48.20 -3.88 -10.50
CA ALA A 425 47.17 -3.09 -11.19
C ALA A 425 47.25 -3.29 -12.72
N ALA A 426 48.44 -3.20 -13.31
CA ALA A 426 48.63 -3.40 -14.75
C ALA A 426 48.23 -4.81 -15.24
N LYS A 427 48.38 -5.84 -14.40
CA LYS A 427 47.89 -7.20 -14.72
C LYS A 427 46.37 -7.24 -14.77
N ILE A 428 45.69 -6.62 -13.81
CA ILE A 428 44.22 -6.55 -13.76
C ILE A 428 43.71 -5.76 -14.98
N ARG A 429 44.29 -4.58 -15.23
CA ARG A 429 43.98 -3.75 -16.41
C ARG A 429 44.08 -4.55 -17.72
N LYS A 430 45.20 -5.25 -17.94
CA LYS A 430 45.41 -6.08 -19.15
C LYS A 430 44.36 -7.18 -19.29
N ARG A 431 43.90 -7.77 -18.18
CA ARG A 431 42.84 -8.79 -18.19
C ARG A 431 41.50 -8.17 -18.55
N ILE A 432 41.18 -7.00 -18.01
CA ILE A 432 39.97 -6.24 -18.34
C ILE A 432 39.94 -5.89 -19.83
N ILE A 433 41.01 -5.29 -20.35
CA ILE A 433 41.12 -4.92 -21.78
C ILE A 433 40.85 -6.14 -22.67
N ARG A 434 41.58 -7.24 -22.45
CA ARG A 434 41.41 -8.47 -23.24
C ARG A 434 39.99 -9.02 -23.17
N ARG A 435 39.36 -8.98 -22.00
CA ARG A 435 38.01 -9.52 -21.84
C ARG A 435 36.98 -8.65 -22.57
N VAL A 436 37.10 -7.33 -22.49
CA VAL A 436 36.24 -6.39 -23.22
C VAL A 436 36.41 -6.54 -24.73
N GLU A 437 37.66 -6.62 -25.22
CA GLU A 437 37.99 -6.88 -26.63
C GLU A 437 37.37 -8.20 -27.13
N GLN A 438 37.53 -9.29 -26.38
CA GLN A 438 37.05 -10.61 -26.78
C GLN A 438 35.52 -10.75 -26.72
N THR A 439 34.87 -10.12 -25.74
CA THR A 439 33.45 -10.34 -25.45
C THR A 439 32.55 -9.34 -26.18
N LEU A 440 33.01 -8.10 -26.33
CA LEU A 440 32.21 -6.98 -26.83
C LEU A 440 32.83 -6.31 -28.07
N GLY A 441 33.98 -6.78 -28.55
CA GLY A 441 34.71 -6.12 -29.63
C GLY A 441 35.19 -4.70 -29.29
N GLY A 442 35.18 -4.35 -28.00
CA GLY A 442 35.52 -3.00 -27.55
C GLY A 442 37.01 -2.73 -27.66
N GLN A 443 37.38 -1.60 -28.26
CA GLN A 443 38.78 -1.21 -28.45
C GLN A 443 39.22 -0.18 -27.41
N LEU A 444 40.39 -0.39 -26.82
CA LEU A 444 40.98 0.57 -25.89
C LEU A 444 41.33 1.87 -26.63
N ARG A 445 40.85 3.00 -26.10
CA ARG A 445 41.18 4.36 -26.60
C ARG A 445 42.19 5.08 -25.72
N GLY A 446 42.09 4.88 -24.40
CA GLY A 446 42.90 5.54 -23.37
C GLY A 446 42.93 4.70 -22.12
#